data_AF-A0A1G3LII7-F1
#
_entry.id   AF-A0A1G3LII7-F1
#
_cell.length_a   1.000
_cell.length_b   1.000
_cell.length_c   1.000
_cell.angle_alpha   90.00
_cell.angle_beta   90.00
_cell.angle_gamma   90.00
#
_symmetry.space_group_name_H-M   'P 1'
#
loop_
_entity.id
_entity.type
_entity.pdbx_description
1 polymer ?
#
loop_
_entity_poly.entity_id
_entity_poly.type
_entity_poly.pdbx_seq_one_letter_code
_entity_poly.pdbx_strand_id
1 'polypeptide(L)'
;MKVKFYKLLVILTMILICCFMLHSEEGVINYQLELVYKDGTVKKETYPAIIYMDLVVLEIGGDIEELINIRGFEKIKKKIQLKITERNQLTLDTFNNNEYLSLFEFYTEDSSDINNINLPNLTYLDLGLSNVKKIGKLNMPKLKEMKLRGSSLLDVEGLSSLSNLEYLSIYFPKCRKINGLENLKNLKSLSLNENKISKIEGLESLLSLEELYIENNNIEEIEGLENLKNLKYLNLKNNKIKKVSGLENLNNLRNIILENNMIEKIENLPTSIEFITLHNNKISKIENLDKLTNLRQLVLNNNNISKIENLENNINLKDLFLSNNKIKKIEKLDKNVNIRWLVLNDNMIEKIENLDKNINLSTLELKNNRLRKIENINELRKLRYLFAEGNFIEDIKDVEGMQSFVITVSENLLSEDKTKEIMKKNKWLRLEIKKNK
;
A
#
# COMPACT_ATOMS: atom_id res chain seq x y z
N MET A 1 -5.29 3.50 -5.36
CA MET A 1 -4.46 3.16 -6.54
C MET A 1 -4.19 1.65 -6.70
N LYS A 2 -4.03 0.86 -5.62
CA LYS A 2 -3.84 -0.62 -5.70
C LYS A 2 -5.06 -1.43 -6.23
N VAL A 3 -6.30 -0.99 -6.00
CA VAL A 3 -7.53 -1.65 -6.55
C VAL A 3 -7.65 -1.52 -8.07
N LYS A 4 -7.05 -0.48 -8.67
CA LYS A 4 -6.97 -0.35 -10.14
C LYS A 4 -5.93 -1.30 -10.75
N PHE A 5 -4.88 -1.69 -10.00
CA PHE A 5 -3.85 -2.62 -10.47
C PHE A 5 -4.36 -4.07 -10.55
N TYR A 6 -5.22 -4.50 -9.63
CA TYR A 6 -5.83 -5.85 -9.69
C TYR A 6 -6.86 -5.99 -10.81
N LYS A 7 -7.73 -5.00 -11.04
CA LYS A 7 -8.63 -5.01 -12.21
C LYS A 7 -7.85 -4.96 -13.52
N LEU A 8 -6.74 -4.23 -13.56
CA LEU A 8 -5.87 -4.16 -14.75
C LEU A 8 -5.11 -5.48 -14.97
N LEU A 9 -4.68 -6.18 -13.91
CA LEU A 9 -4.03 -7.49 -14.02
C LEU A 9 -4.99 -8.56 -14.51
N VAL A 10 -6.24 -8.59 -14.00
CA VAL A 10 -7.30 -9.52 -14.45
C VAL A 10 -7.67 -9.27 -15.91
N ILE A 11 -7.84 -8.01 -16.31
CA ILE A 11 -8.10 -7.63 -17.70
C ILE A 11 -6.89 -7.93 -18.60
N LEU A 12 -5.65 -7.71 -18.13
CA LEU A 12 -4.45 -8.11 -18.89
C LEU A 12 -4.34 -9.63 -19.03
N THR A 13 -4.68 -10.42 -18.00
CA THR A 13 -4.74 -11.89 -18.14
C THR A 13 -5.84 -12.30 -19.12
N MET A 14 -7.02 -11.66 -19.11
CA MET A 14 -8.06 -11.95 -20.10
C MET A 14 -7.65 -11.56 -21.54
N ILE A 15 -6.95 -10.44 -21.71
CA ILE A 15 -6.44 -10.00 -23.03
C ILE A 15 -5.28 -10.89 -23.49
N LEU A 16 -4.38 -11.32 -22.59
CA LEU A 16 -3.32 -12.28 -22.88
C LEU A 16 -3.89 -13.66 -23.25
N ILE A 17 -4.96 -14.10 -22.60
CA ILE A 17 -5.70 -15.32 -22.95
C ILE A 17 -6.36 -15.19 -24.33
N CYS A 18 -6.99 -14.05 -24.64
CA CYS A 18 -7.54 -13.80 -25.99
C CYS A 18 -6.46 -13.73 -27.08
N CYS A 19 -5.24 -13.29 -26.77
CA CYS A 19 -4.12 -13.25 -27.72
C CYS A 19 -3.41 -14.60 -27.90
N PHE A 20 -3.51 -15.53 -26.93
CA PHE A 20 -2.92 -16.89 -27.01
C PHE A 20 -3.81 -17.91 -27.75
N MET A 21 -5.11 -17.62 -27.88
CA MET A 21 -6.15 -18.43 -28.57
C MET A 21 -5.91 -18.68 -30.07
N LEU A 22 -4.75 -18.33 -30.62
CA LEU A 22 -4.44 -18.64 -32.00
C LEU A 22 -3.90 -20.06 -32.19
N HIS A 23 -3.18 -20.70 -31.24
CA HIS A 23 -2.42 -21.94 -31.56
C HIS A 23 -2.31 -23.03 -30.45
N SER A 24 -3.31 -23.28 -29.59
CA SER A 24 -3.33 -24.52 -28.77
C SER A 24 -4.75 -24.95 -28.34
N GLU A 25 -4.89 -26.16 -27.74
CA GLU A 25 -6.13 -26.77 -27.21
C GLU A 25 -6.75 -25.99 -26.02
N GLU A 26 -6.80 -24.68 -26.14
CA GLU A 26 -7.44 -23.74 -25.23
C GLU A 26 -8.85 -23.47 -25.74
N GLY A 27 -9.85 -23.65 -24.87
CA GLY A 27 -11.24 -23.56 -25.27
C GLY A 27 -12.13 -23.08 -24.14
N VAL A 28 -13.16 -22.33 -24.52
CA VAL A 28 -14.30 -22.03 -23.64
C VAL A 28 -15.29 -23.18 -23.80
N ILE A 29 -15.56 -23.90 -22.72
CA ILE A 29 -16.61 -24.91 -22.67
C ILE A 29 -17.71 -24.49 -21.73
N ASN A 30 -18.88 -25.10 -21.90
CA ASN A 30 -20.06 -24.82 -21.08
C ASN A 30 -20.27 -25.97 -20.10
N TYR A 31 -20.14 -25.70 -18.80
CA TYR A 31 -20.51 -26.66 -17.76
C TYR A 31 -21.95 -26.42 -17.32
N GLN A 32 -22.76 -27.48 -17.37
CA GLN A 32 -24.08 -27.47 -16.78
C GLN A 32 -23.98 -27.84 -15.30
N LEU A 33 -24.42 -26.93 -14.44
CA LEU A 33 -24.46 -27.10 -12.99
C LEU A 33 -25.91 -27.09 -12.50
N GLU A 34 -26.16 -27.83 -11.42
CA GLU A 34 -27.44 -27.82 -10.71
C GLU A 34 -27.30 -26.92 -9.48
N LEU A 35 -27.93 -25.77 -9.53
CA LEU A 35 -27.98 -24.77 -8.47
C LEU A 35 -29.17 -25.07 -7.55
N VAL A 36 -28.91 -25.26 -6.26
CA VAL A 36 -29.93 -25.58 -5.26
C VAL A 36 -30.14 -24.37 -4.35
N TYR A 37 -31.36 -23.83 -4.35
CA TYR A 37 -31.75 -22.63 -3.62
C TYR A 37 -32.43 -22.99 -2.29
N LYS A 38 -32.48 -22.01 -1.37
CA LYS A 38 -33.01 -22.16 -0.01
C LYS A 38 -34.48 -22.62 0.03
N ASP A 39 -35.28 -22.19 -0.94
CA ASP A 39 -36.68 -22.58 -1.11
C ASP A 39 -36.86 -24.03 -1.61
N GLY A 40 -35.76 -24.73 -1.89
CA GLY A 40 -35.75 -26.09 -2.42
C GLY A 40 -35.75 -26.15 -3.96
N THR A 41 -35.81 -25.01 -4.65
CA THR A 41 -35.75 -24.94 -6.11
C THR A 41 -34.39 -25.42 -6.61
N VAL A 42 -34.38 -26.21 -7.68
CA VAL A 42 -33.17 -26.64 -8.39
C VAL A 42 -33.19 -26.10 -9.81
N LYS A 43 -32.28 -25.19 -10.14
CA LYS A 43 -32.11 -24.66 -11.51
C LYS A 43 -30.90 -25.31 -12.17
N LYS A 44 -31.06 -25.69 -13.44
CA LYS A 44 -29.94 -26.13 -14.29
C LYS A 44 -29.43 -24.93 -15.06
N GLU A 45 -28.22 -24.50 -14.74
CA GLU A 45 -27.59 -23.33 -15.36
C GLU A 45 -26.29 -23.71 -16.04
N THR A 46 -25.98 -22.99 -17.11
CA THR A 46 -24.81 -23.23 -17.94
C THR A 46 -23.82 -22.11 -17.72
N TYR A 47 -22.63 -22.46 -17.23
CA TYR A 47 -21.57 -21.50 -16.98
C TYR A 47 -20.41 -21.72 -17.96
N PRO A 48 -19.90 -20.64 -18.59
CA PRO A 48 -18.69 -20.74 -19.39
C PRO A 48 -17.50 -21.04 -18.46
N ALA A 49 -16.65 -21.96 -18.87
CA ALA A 49 -15.40 -22.29 -18.22
C ALA A 49 -14.26 -22.23 -19.21
N ILE A 50 -13.15 -21.67 -18.76
CA ILE A 50 -11.91 -21.64 -19.53
C ILE A 50 -11.12 -22.89 -19.15
N ILE A 51 -10.76 -23.71 -20.14
CA ILE A 51 -9.84 -24.82 -19.94
C ILE A 51 -8.44 -24.42 -20.40
N TYR A 52 -7.46 -24.67 -19.52
CA TYR A 52 -6.04 -24.58 -19.85
C TYR A 52 -5.33 -25.84 -19.36
N MET A 53 -4.93 -26.72 -20.27
CA MET A 53 -4.32 -28.03 -19.93
C MET A 53 -5.21 -28.83 -18.95
N ASP A 54 -4.73 -29.00 -17.71
CA ASP A 54 -5.42 -29.70 -16.62
C ASP A 54 -6.16 -28.76 -15.66
N LEU A 55 -6.29 -27.48 -16.00
CA LEU A 55 -6.98 -26.46 -15.22
C LEU A 55 -8.33 -26.08 -15.84
N VAL A 56 -9.34 -25.98 -14.99
CA VAL A 56 -10.66 -25.41 -15.30
C VAL A 56 -10.83 -24.16 -14.45
N VAL A 57 -11.10 -23.04 -15.10
CA VAL A 57 -11.46 -21.78 -14.44
C VAL A 57 -12.95 -21.56 -14.63
N LEU A 58 -13.66 -21.48 -13.51
CA LEU A 58 -15.11 -21.30 -13.48
C LEU A 58 -15.49 -20.07 -12.68
N GLU A 59 -16.33 -19.22 -13.27
CA GLU A 59 -16.94 -18.07 -12.61
C GLU A 59 -18.46 -18.29 -12.52
N ILE A 60 -18.98 -18.32 -11.30
CA ILE A 60 -20.41 -18.48 -11.02
C ILE A 60 -20.95 -17.16 -10.47
N GLY A 61 -21.94 -16.60 -11.17
CA GLY A 61 -22.64 -15.36 -10.80
C GLY A 61 -24.09 -15.40 -11.30
N GLY A 62 -24.75 -14.25 -11.32
CA GLY A 62 -26.18 -14.11 -11.62
C GLY A 62 -27.04 -14.11 -10.35
N ASP A 63 -28.34 -14.37 -10.51
CA ASP A 63 -29.34 -14.40 -9.43
C ASP A 63 -29.14 -15.62 -8.51
N ILE A 64 -28.12 -15.56 -7.64
CA ILE A 64 -27.69 -16.64 -6.74
C ILE A 64 -27.80 -16.28 -5.25
N GLU A 65 -28.58 -15.25 -4.90
CA GLU A 65 -28.68 -14.70 -3.53
C GLU A 65 -29.08 -15.77 -2.50
N GLU A 66 -30.00 -16.65 -2.86
CA GLU A 66 -30.48 -17.74 -1.99
C GLU A 66 -29.84 -19.10 -2.30
N LEU A 67 -28.77 -19.13 -3.09
CA LEU A 67 -28.06 -20.36 -3.45
C LEU A 67 -27.40 -20.98 -2.21
N ILE A 68 -27.71 -22.24 -1.90
CA ILE A 68 -27.18 -22.96 -0.73
C ILE A 68 -26.31 -24.17 -1.10
N ASN A 69 -26.41 -24.69 -2.32
CA ASN A 69 -25.58 -25.81 -2.79
C ASN A 69 -25.42 -25.79 -4.32
N ILE A 70 -24.32 -26.35 -4.82
CA ILE A 70 -24.03 -26.54 -6.24
C ILE A 70 -23.69 -28.01 -6.47
N ARG A 71 -24.43 -28.68 -7.36
CA ARG A 71 -24.15 -30.06 -7.77
C ARG A 71 -23.60 -30.11 -9.19
N GLY A 72 -22.86 -31.18 -9.49
CA GLY A 72 -22.21 -31.41 -10.78
C GLY A 72 -20.77 -30.94 -10.82
N PHE A 73 -20.35 -30.09 -9.89
CA PHE A 73 -18.97 -29.61 -9.79
C PHE A 73 -18.00 -30.73 -9.37
N GLU A 74 -18.47 -31.71 -8.59
CA GLU A 74 -17.73 -32.93 -8.23
C GLU A 74 -17.37 -33.83 -9.42
N LYS A 75 -18.02 -33.63 -10.59
CA LYS A 75 -17.72 -34.38 -11.82
C LYS A 75 -16.47 -33.84 -12.55
N ILE A 76 -16.00 -32.65 -12.18
CA ILE A 76 -14.84 -32.01 -12.80
C ILE A 76 -13.57 -32.67 -12.22
N LYS A 77 -13.01 -33.63 -12.96
CA LYS A 77 -11.78 -34.37 -12.59
C LYS A 77 -10.49 -33.68 -13.06
N LYS A 78 -10.45 -32.35 -12.96
CA LYS A 78 -9.35 -31.48 -13.36
C LYS A 78 -9.17 -30.41 -12.30
N LYS A 79 -7.96 -29.86 -12.16
CA LYS A 79 -7.69 -28.77 -11.20
C LYS A 79 -8.70 -27.64 -11.41
N ILE A 80 -9.29 -27.12 -10.35
CA ILE A 80 -10.34 -26.10 -10.45
C ILE A 80 -9.90 -24.82 -9.76
N GLN A 81 -10.11 -23.71 -10.45
CA GLN A 81 -10.16 -22.37 -9.89
C GLN A 81 -11.60 -21.92 -9.96
N LEU A 82 -12.23 -21.77 -8.79
CA LEU A 82 -13.63 -21.39 -8.70
C LEU A 82 -13.74 -20.01 -8.08
N LYS A 83 -14.50 -19.14 -8.74
CA LYS A 83 -14.87 -17.83 -8.23
C LYS A 83 -16.38 -17.70 -8.23
N ILE A 84 -16.94 -17.30 -7.09
CA ILE A 84 -18.37 -16.99 -6.97
C ILE A 84 -18.51 -15.49 -6.79
N THR A 85 -19.03 -14.79 -7.80
CA THR A 85 -18.90 -13.33 -7.90
C THR A 85 -20.00 -12.53 -7.23
N GLU A 86 -21.13 -13.18 -6.94
CA GLU A 86 -22.30 -12.55 -6.36
C GLU A 86 -22.59 -13.09 -4.97
N ARG A 87 -23.30 -12.28 -4.19
CA ARG A 87 -23.73 -12.65 -2.84
C ARG A 87 -24.63 -13.87 -2.90
N ASN A 88 -24.43 -14.80 -1.98
CA ASN A 88 -25.15 -16.07 -1.90
C ASN A 88 -25.14 -16.61 -0.46
N GLN A 89 -25.80 -17.75 -0.24
CA GLN A 89 -25.86 -18.47 1.03
C GLN A 89 -25.07 -19.79 1.02
N LEU A 90 -24.14 -19.95 0.07
CA LEU A 90 -23.26 -21.12 0.07
C LEU A 90 -22.38 -21.05 1.31
N THR A 91 -21.94 -22.23 1.76
CA THR A 91 -20.92 -22.36 2.79
C THR A 91 -19.72 -23.12 2.23
N LEU A 92 -18.57 -23.03 2.91
CA LEU A 92 -17.38 -23.77 2.49
C LEU A 92 -17.58 -25.30 2.58
N ASP A 93 -18.51 -25.76 3.42
CA ASP A 93 -18.89 -27.18 3.55
C ASP A 93 -19.40 -27.77 2.23
N THR A 94 -20.00 -26.95 1.36
CA THR A 94 -20.46 -27.37 0.04
C THR A 94 -19.35 -27.99 -0.82
N PHE A 95 -18.10 -27.60 -0.58
CA PHE A 95 -16.94 -28.06 -1.34
C PHE A 95 -16.10 -29.09 -0.59
N ASN A 96 -16.53 -29.51 0.60
CA ASN A 96 -15.71 -30.36 1.47
C ASN A 96 -15.31 -31.67 0.78
N ASN A 97 -14.06 -32.09 0.97
CA ASN A 97 -13.39 -33.23 0.33
C ASN A 97 -13.17 -33.11 -1.18
N ASN A 98 -13.36 -31.94 -1.80
CA ASN A 98 -13.02 -31.78 -3.22
C ASN A 98 -11.49 -31.83 -3.42
N GLU A 99 -11.01 -32.89 -4.08
CA GLU A 99 -9.58 -33.10 -4.34
C GLU A 99 -9.03 -32.25 -5.50
N TYR A 100 -9.90 -31.66 -6.31
CA TYR A 100 -9.51 -30.93 -7.51
C TYR A 100 -9.49 -29.41 -7.31
N LEU A 101 -10.19 -28.91 -6.29
CA LEU A 101 -10.24 -27.50 -5.97
C LEU A 101 -8.88 -26.99 -5.50
N SER A 102 -8.37 -25.97 -6.19
CA SER A 102 -7.00 -25.46 -5.99
C SER A 102 -6.91 -23.97 -5.68
N LEU A 103 -7.90 -23.21 -6.15
CA LEU A 103 -8.11 -21.79 -5.83
C LEU A 103 -9.59 -21.60 -5.61
N PHE A 104 -9.94 -20.89 -4.55
CA PHE A 104 -11.33 -20.60 -4.28
C PHE A 104 -11.51 -19.15 -3.79
N GLU A 105 -12.31 -18.39 -4.54
CA GLU A 105 -12.76 -17.04 -4.17
C GLU A 105 -14.26 -17.06 -3.91
N PHE A 106 -14.63 -16.64 -2.70
CA PHE A 106 -15.95 -16.90 -2.15
C PHE A 106 -16.58 -15.66 -1.52
N TYR A 107 -17.75 -15.28 -2.01
CA TYR A 107 -18.51 -14.11 -1.57
C TYR A 107 -19.88 -14.55 -1.04
N THR A 108 -19.96 -15.01 0.20
CA THR A 108 -21.23 -15.41 0.85
C THR A 108 -21.69 -14.37 1.86
N GLU A 109 -23.00 -14.18 2.04
CA GLU A 109 -23.55 -13.38 3.14
C GLU A 109 -23.60 -14.17 4.45
N ASP A 110 -23.56 -15.50 4.36
CA ASP A 110 -23.96 -16.30 5.48
C ASP A 110 -22.86 -16.42 6.54
N SER A 111 -23.37 -16.55 7.76
CA SER A 111 -22.57 -16.46 8.97
C SER A 111 -22.31 -17.84 9.55
N SER A 112 -21.80 -18.73 8.69
CA SER A 112 -21.54 -20.12 9.05
C SER A 112 -20.19 -20.26 9.75
N ASP A 113 -20.14 -21.15 10.72
CA ASP A 113 -18.87 -21.65 11.24
C ASP A 113 -18.14 -22.42 10.13
N ILE A 114 -16.81 -22.37 10.10
CA ILE A 114 -15.99 -23.23 9.25
C ILE A 114 -15.34 -24.30 10.11
N ASN A 115 -15.89 -25.51 10.08
CA ASN A 115 -15.45 -26.61 10.95
C ASN A 115 -15.27 -27.89 10.14
N ASN A 116 -14.19 -28.62 10.38
CA ASN A 116 -13.94 -29.92 9.76
C ASN A 116 -13.89 -29.89 8.21
N ILE A 117 -13.36 -28.81 7.66
CA ILE A 117 -13.15 -28.66 6.21
C ILE A 117 -11.87 -29.38 5.80
N ASN A 118 -11.96 -30.23 4.78
CA ASN A 118 -10.87 -30.96 4.18
C ASN A 118 -10.78 -30.63 2.68
N LEU A 119 -9.77 -29.85 2.30
CA LEU A 119 -9.52 -29.44 0.92
C LEU A 119 -8.02 -29.65 0.61
N PRO A 120 -7.61 -30.90 0.29
CA PRO A 120 -6.20 -31.33 0.35
C PRO A 120 -5.29 -30.63 -0.67
N ASN A 121 -5.86 -30.15 -1.78
CA ASN A 121 -5.12 -29.53 -2.88
C ASN A 121 -5.34 -28.02 -3.00
N LEU A 122 -6.07 -27.41 -2.07
CA LEU A 122 -6.31 -25.98 -2.07
C LEU A 122 -5.03 -25.22 -1.75
N THR A 123 -4.69 -24.23 -2.58
CA THR A 123 -3.49 -23.39 -2.45
C THR A 123 -3.82 -21.94 -2.11
N TYR A 124 -5.01 -21.50 -2.47
CA TYR A 124 -5.53 -20.15 -2.21
C TYR A 124 -6.99 -20.23 -1.77
N LEU A 125 -7.32 -19.51 -0.70
CA LEU A 125 -8.68 -19.38 -0.18
C LEU A 125 -8.98 -17.93 0.18
N ASP A 126 -9.93 -17.32 -0.51
CA ASP A 126 -10.47 -16.00 -0.14
C ASP A 126 -11.93 -16.16 0.26
N LEU A 127 -12.19 -15.98 1.56
CA LEU A 127 -13.55 -16.00 2.09
C LEU A 127 -14.25 -14.63 1.98
N GLY A 128 -13.65 -13.65 1.31
CA GLY A 128 -14.32 -12.46 0.78
C GLY A 128 -15.11 -11.66 1.82
N LEU A 129 -16.41 -11.48 1.57
CA LEU A 129 -17.37 -10.81 2.48
C LEU A 129 -18.06 -11.76 3.46
N SER A 130 -17.67 -13.03 3.50
CA SER A 130 -18.26 -14.00 4.41
C SER A 130 -18.17 -13.53 5.86
N ASN A 131 -19.19 -13.85 6.63
CA ASN A 131 -19.24 -13.51 8.03
C ASN A 131 -18.93 -14.73 8.89
N VAL A 132 -17.73 -15.29 8.72
CA VAL A 132 -17.30 -16.45 9.53
C VAL A 132 -17.46 -16.11 11.01
N LYS A 133 -18.17 -16.97 11.75
CA LYS A 133 -18.42 -16.81 13.19
C LYS A 133 -17.40 -17.54 14.05
N LYS A 134 -17.02 -18.74 13.62
CA LYS A 134 -16.03 -19.59 14.29
C LYS A 134 -15.19 -20.34 13.27
N ILE A 135 -13.92 -20.55 13.60
CA ILE A 135 -12.99 -21.39 12.86
C ILE A 135 -12.65 -22.59 13.73
N GLY A 136 -12.99 -23.79 13.27
CA GLY A 136 -12.58 -25.04 13.88
C GLY A 136 -11.43 -25.69 13.12
N LYS A 137 -11.37 -27.02 13.17
CA LYS A 137 -10.30 -27.78 12.54
C LYS A 137 -10.37 -27.69 11.01
N LEU A 138 -9.28 -27.26 10.38
CA LEU A 138 -9.12 -27.22 8.92
C LEU A 138 -8.02 -28.20 8.47
N ASN A 139 -8.21 -28.90 7.36
CA ASN A 139 -7.20 -29.73 6.71
C ASN A 139 -6.96 -29.25 5.27
N MET A 140 -5.96 -28.39 5.10
CA MET A 140 -5.58 -27.81 3.81
C MET A 140 -4.05 -27.74 3.71
N PRO A 141 -3.35 -28.90 3.63
CA PRO A 141 -1.90 -28.98 3.79
C PRO A 141 -1.11 -28.22 2.71
N LYS A 142 -1.73 -27.90 1.56
CA LYS A 142 -1.09 -27.14 0.47
C LYS A 142 -1.48 -25.65 0.46
N LEU A 143 -2.28 -25.19 1.42
CA LEU A 143 -2.74 -23.81 1.45
C LEU A 143 -1.58 -22.87 1.74
N LYS A 144 -1.37 -21.89 0.85
CA LYS A 144 -0.32 -20.89 0.93
C LYS A 144 -0.85 -19.49 1.21
N GLU A 145 -2.02 -19.17 0.68
CA GLU A 145 -2.63 -17.86 0.86
C GLU A 145 -4.07 -18.01 1.36
N MET A 146 -4.40 -17.23 2.39
CA MET A 146 -5.74 -17.18 2.95
C MET A 146 -6.16 -15.74 3.23
N LYS A 147 -7.37 -15.38 2.84
CA LYS A 147 -8.01 -14.11 3.20
C LYS A 147 -9.27 -14.40 3.99
N LEU A 148 -9.33 -13.80 5.18
CA LEU A 148 -10.38 -13.99 6.16
C LEU A 148 -11.05 -12.67 6.47
N ARG A 149 -12.37 -12.71 6.44
CA ARG A 149 -13.25 -11.66 6.92
C ARG A 149 -14.22 -12.30 7.89
N GLY A 150 -14.48 -11.61 9.00
CA GLY A 150 -15.35 -12.12 10.05
C GLY A 150 -15.82 -10.98 10.91
N SER A 151 -17.10 -10.63 10.83
CA SER A 151 -17.63 -9.51 11.63
C SER A 151 -17.77 -9.84 13.12
N SER A 152 -17.67 -11.13 13.47
CA SER A 152 -17.81 -11.66 14.84
C SER A 152 -16.59 -12.43 15.35
N LEU A 153 -15.60 -12.72 14.50
CA LEU A 153 -14.37 -13.37 14.94
C LEU A 153 -13.51 -12.42 15.79
N LEU A 154 -12.87 -12.99 16.80
CA LEU A 154 -11.94 -12.29 17.68
C LEU A 154 -10.52 -12.88 17.62
N ASP A 155 -10.36 -14.13 17.18
CA ASP A 155 -9.09 -14.86 17.10
C ASP A 155 -9.06 -15.80 15.87
N VAL A 156 -7.94 -16.50 15.70
CA VAL A 156 -7.71 -17.46 14.62
C VAL A 156 -7.17 -18.81 15.12
N GLU A 157 -7.54 -19.24 16.34
CA GLU A 157 -7.02 -20.50 16.93
C GLU A 157 -7.22 -21.74 16.03
N GLY A 158 -8.30 -21.77 15.26
CA GLY A 158 -8.60 -22.85 14.30
C GLY A 158 -7.63 -22.94 13.11
N LEU A 159 -6.78 -21.93 12.87
CA LEU A 159 -5.78 -21.96 11.79
C LEU A 159 -4.48 -22.70 12.17
N SER A 160 -4.36 -23.17 13.42
CA SER A 160 -3.14 -23.80 13.94
C SER A 160 -2.59 -24.97 13.10
N SER A 161 -3.44 -25.66 12.33
CA SER A 161 -3.06 -26.77 11.44
C SER A 161 -2.48 -26.31 10.09
N LEU A 162 -2.58 -25.03 9.73
CA LEU A 162 -2.20 -24.49 8.42
C LEU A 162 -0.73 -24.05 8.39
N SER A 163 0.18 -24.95 8.81
CA SER A 163 1.61 -24.62 9.00
C SER A 163 2.35 -24.19 7.73
N ASN A 164 1.81 -24.45 6.54
CA ASN A 164 2.40 -24.08 5.25
C ASN A 164 1.91 -22.73 4.72
N LEU A 165 1.07 -22.02 5.49
CA LEU A 165 0.55 -20.72 5.10
C LEU A 165 1.69 -19.68 5.03
N GLU A 166 1.80 -19.00 3.89
CA GLU A 166 2.81 -17.98 3.61
C GLU A 166 2.20 -16.56 3.65
N TYR A 167 0.92 -16.42 3.31
CA TYR A 167 0.22 -15.14 3.21
C TYR A 167 -1.13 -15.21 3.92
N LEU A 168 -1.37 -14.29 4.85
CA LEU A 168 -2.62 -14.23 5.62
C LEU A 168 -3.11 -12.79 5.70
N SER A 169 -4.37 -12.56 5.31
CA SER A 169 -5.07 -11.31 5.53
C SER A 169 -6.28 -11.52 6.41
N ILE A 170 -6.40 -10.75 7.49
CA ILE A 170 -7.48 -10.83 8.48
C ILE A 170 -8.14 -9.46 8.60
N TYR A 171 -9.46 -9.43 8.36
CA TYR A 171 -10.32 -8.28 8.62
C TYR A 171 -11.47 -8.66 9.56
N PHE A 172 -11.26 -8.41 10.85
CA PHE A 172 -12.18 -8.62 11.96
C PHE A 172 -12.44 -7.28 12.68
N PRO A 173 -13.47 -6.51 12.28
CA PRO A 173 -13.68 -5.13 12.73
C PRO A 173 -13.97 -4.97 14.25
N LYS A 174 -14.11 -6.08 14.99
CA LYS A 174 -14.28 -6.11 16.45
C LYS A 174 -13.08 -6.66 17.21
N CYS A 175 -12.09 -7.22 16.51
CA CYS A 175 -10.91 -7.85 17.11
C CYS A 175 -9.99 -6.80 17.75
N ARG A 176 -9.63 -7.02 19.03
CA ARG A 176 -8.72 -6.15 19.81
C ARG A 176 -7.35 -6.77 20.08
N LYS A 177 -7.25 -8.09 19.92
CA LYS A 177 -6.07 -8.94 20.14
C LYS A 177 -6.20 -10.13 19.20
N ILE A 178 -5.10 -10.56 18.58
CA ILE A 178 -5.09 -11.75 17.73
C ILE A 178 -4.29 -12.85 18.41
N ASN A 179 -4.95 -13.99 18.61
CA ASN A 179 -4.35 -15.23 19.11
C ASN A 179 -4.43 -16.31 18.04
N GLY A 180 -3.63 -17.37 18.16
CA GLY A 180 -3.73 -18.54 17.28
C GLY A 180 -2.79 -18.51 16.07
N LEU A 181 -1.86 -17.54 16.03
CA LEU A 181 -0.86 -17.43 14.97
C LEU A 181 0.41 -18.24 15.27
N GLU A 182 0.54 -18.82 16.45
CA GLU A 182 1.82 -19.31 17.00
C GLU A 182 2.46 -20.41 16.16
N ASN A 183 1.62 -21.18 15.45
CA ASN A 183 2.02 -22.31 14.61
C ASN A 183 2.28 -21.95 13.14
N LEU A 184 1.96 -20.71 12.71
CA LEU A 184 2.11 -20.26 11.32
C LEU A 184 3.54 -19.80 11.01
N LYS A 185 4.54 -20.64 11.32
CA LYS A 185 5.97 -20.29 11.28
C LYS A 185 6.52 -19.96 9.89
N ASN A 186 5.82 -20.36 8.83
CA ASN A 186 6.17 -20.08 7.44
C ASN A 186 5.54 -18.79 6.90
N LEU A 187 4.79 -18.06 7.72
CA LEU A 187 4.12 -16.84 7.30
C LEU A 187 5.14 -15.76 6.95
N LYS A 188 5.06 -15.25 5.72
CA LYS A 188 5.92 -14.19 5.17
C LYS A 188 5.23 -12.84 5.14
N SER A 189 3.90 -12.82 4.95
CA SER A 189 3.12 -11.59 4.92
C SER A 189 1.85 -11.73 5.75
N LEU A 190 1.63 -10.77 6.65
CA LEU A 190 0.47 -10.70 7.52
C LEU A 190 -0.18 -9.33 7.42
N SER A 191 -1.47 -9.31 7.06
CA SER A 191 -2.30 -8.11 7.06
C SER A 191 -3.37 -8.20 8.12
N LEU A 192 -3.36 -7.23 9.04
CA LEU A 192 -4.28 -7.02 10.15
C LEU A 192 -4.93 -5.63 10.07
N ASN A 193 -5.07 -5.11 8.86
CA ASN A 193 -5.59 -3.77 8.61
C ASN A 193 -7.05 -3.62 9.05
N GLU A 194 -7.41 -2.41 9.46
CA GLU A 194 -8.79 -1.99 9.75
C GLU A 194 -9.49 -2.84 10.83
N ASN A 195 -8.73 -3.25 11.85
CA ASN A 195 -9.23 -3.93 13.04
C ASN A 195 -9.35 -2.94 14.22
N LYS A 196 -9.49 -3.44 15.45
CA LYS A 196 -9.49 -2.63 16.67
C LYS A 196 -8.34 -3.00 17.61
N ILE A 197 -7.24 -3.50 17.05
CA ILE A 197 -6.08 -3.97 17.80
C ILE A 197 -5.45 -2.81 18.57
N SER A 198 -5.24 -2.99 19.88
CA SER A 198 -4.61 -1.98 20.73
C SER A 198 -3.17 -2.30 21.10
N LYS A 199 -2.74 -3.55 20.95
CA LYS A 199 -1.40 -4.03 21.27
C LYS A 199 -0.92 -5.01 20.20
N ILE A 200 0.38 -4.95 19.90
CA ILE A 200 1.04 -5.89 19.01
C ILE A 200 1.58 -7.03 19.88
N GLU A 201 0.89 -8.16 19.86
CA GLU A 201 1.22 -9.34 20.67
C GLU A 201 0.84 -10.62 19.91
N GLY A 202 1.45 -11.75 20.27
CA GLY A 202 1.16 -13.05 19.63
C GLY A 202 1.82 -13.24 18.26
N LEU A 203 2.79 -12.38 17.92
CA LEU A 203 3.55 -12.45 16.67
C LEU A 203 4.97 -13.02 16.87
N GLU A 204 5.39 -13.27 18.12
CA GLU A 204 6.78 -13.52 18.50
C GLU A 204 7.38 -14.78 17.85
N SER A 205 6.54 -15.75 17.46
CA SER A 205 6.95 -16.99 16.79
C SER A 205 7.02 -16.89 15.26
N LEU A 206 6.58 -15.78 14.66
CA LEU A 206 6.50 -15.59 13.21
C LEU A 206 7.85 -15.17 12.62
N LEU A 207 8.90 -15.95 12.88
CA LEU A 207 10.29 -15.60 12.56
C LEU A 207 10.56 -15.45 11.05
N SER A 208 9.69 -15.99 10.19
CA SER A 208 9.77 -15.87 8.73
C SER A 208 9.09 -14.61 8.18
N LEU A 209 8.44 -13.81 9.03
CA LEU A 209 7.64 -12.67 8.59
C LEU A 209 8.52 -11.58 7.98
N GLU A 210 8.19 -11.18 6.76
CA GLU A 210 8.88 -10.16 5.99
C GLU A 210 8.04 -8.88 5.84
N GLU A 211 6.71 -8.99 5.81
CA GLU A 211 5.80 -7.88 5.66
C GLU A 211 4.68 -7.92 6.71
N LEU A 212 4.49 -6.79 7.40
CA LEU A 212 3.45 -6.63 8.39
C LEU A 212 2.65 -5.35 8.14
N TYR A 213 1.34 -5.51 7.96
CA TYR A 213 0.38 -4.43 7.77
C TYR A 213 -0.59 -4.41 8.94
N ILE A 214 -0.64 -3.32 9.71
CA ILE A 214 -1.57 -3.12 10.84
C ILE A 214 -2.13 -1.68 10.79
N GLU A 215 -2.51 -1.23 9.60
CA GLU A 215 -3.04 0.13 9.42
C GLU A 215 -4.47 0.24 9.97
N ASN A 216 -4.91 1.46 10.31
CA ASN A 216 -6.28 1.72 10.80
C ASN A 216 -6.64 0.88 12.05
N ASN A 217 -5.80 0.93 13.08
CA ASN A 217 -6.01 0.23 14.36
C ASN A 217 -5.93 1.22 15.55
N ASN A 218 -5.85 0.73 16.78
CA ASN A 218 -5.78 1.54 18.00
C ASN A 218 -4.44 1.37 18.74
N ILE A 219 -3.35 1.07 18.03
CA ILE A 219 -2.05 0.81 18.65
C ILE A 219 -1.46 2.12 19.18
N GLU A 220 -1.02 2.11 20.44
CA GLU A 220 -0.39 3.27 21.10
C GLU A 220 1.13 3.13 21.23
N GLU A 221 1.64 1.89 21.27
CA GLU A 221 3.05 1.58 21.48
C GLU A 221 3.50 0.48 20.49
N ILE A 222 4.72 0.61 19.99
CA ILE A 222 5.35 -0.40 19.15
C ILE A 222 6.13 -1.33 20.08
N GLU A 223 5.60 -2.53 20.27
CA GLU A 223 6.13 -3.63 21.11
C GLU A 223 5.90 -4.97 20.40
N GLY A 224 6.53 -6.06 20.85
CA GLY A 224 6.24 -7.42 20.38
C GLY A 224 6.78 -7.74 18.97
N LEU A 225 7.63 -6.88 18.40
CA LEU A 225 8.24 -7.05 17.09
C LEU A 225 9.72 -7.44 17.16
N GLU A 226 10.33 -7.46 18.35
CA GLU A 226 11.79 -7.49 18.57
C GLU A 226 12.46 -8.74 17.96
N ASN A 227 11.73 -9.84 17.86
CA ASN A 227 12.20 -11.11 17.32
C ASN A 227 12.03 -11.25 15.81
N LEU A 228 11.29 -10.34 15.14
CA LEU A 228 10.94 -10.44 13.72
C LEU A 228 12.08 -9.94 12.83
N LYS A 229 13.25 -10.56 12.96
CA LYS A 229 14.51 -10.11 12.32
C LYS A 229 14.47 -10.15 10.80
N ASN A 230 13.53 -10.87 10.18
CA ASN A 230 13.34 -10.92 8.74
C ASN A 230 12.38 -9.84 8.20
N LEU A 231 11.78 -9.03 9.07
CA LEU A 231 10.83 -8.00 8.69
C LEU A 231 11.53 -6.93 7.82
N LYS A 232 10.99 -6.70 6.62
CA LYS A 232 11.48 -5.75 5.61
C LYS A 232 10.54 -4.56 5.46
N TYR A 233 9.25 -4.76 5.70
CA TYR A 233 8.20 -3.76 5.54
C TYR A 233 7.24 -3.75 6.73
N LEU A 234 7.02 -2.56 7.30
CA LEU A 234 6.08 -2.35 8.42
C LEU A 234 5.16 -1.16 8.11
N ASN A 235 3.85 -1.40 8.09
CA ASN A 235 2.84 -0.35 7.95
C ASN A 235 1.97 -0.26 9.22
N LEU A 236 2.10 0.87 9.92
CA LEU A 236 1.38 1.23 11.15
C LEU A 236 0.60 2.54 10.98
N LYS A 237 0.25 2.89 9.73
CA LYS A 237 -0.54 4.08 9.41
C LYS A 237 -1.86 4.13 10.17
N ASN A 238 -2.33 5.33 10.50
CA ASN A 238 -3.63 5.56 11.15
C ASN A 238 -3.77 4.76 12.45
N ASN A 239 -2.82 4.95 13.37
CA ASN A 239 -2.87 4.42 14.73
C ASN A 239 -2.76 5.59 15.74
N LYS A 240 -2.41 5.33 17.00
CA LYS A 240 -2.28 6.32 18.07
C LYS A 240 -0.87 6.34 18.65
N ILE A 241 0.13 5.94 17.86
CA ILE A 241 1.52 5.79 18.30
C ILE A 241 2.09 7.15 18.65
N LYS A 242 2.66 7.29 19.85
CA LYS A 242 3.28 8.53 20.33
C LYS A 242 4.80 8.51 20.23
N LYS A 243 5.40 7.33 20.30
CA LYS A 243 6.83 7.11 20.30
C LYS A 243 7.17 5.88 19.48
N VAL A 244 8.26 5.96 18.72
CA VAL A 244 8.85 4.80 18.05
C VAL A 244 9.75 4.07 19.04
N SER A 245 9.58 2.76 19.16
CA SER A 245 10.32 1.86 20.06
C SER A 245 10.30 0.43 19.52
N GLY A 246 11.19 -0.45 19.99
CA GLY A 246 11.13 -1.89 19.71
C GLY A 246 11.52 -2.27 18.27
N LEU A 247 12.11 -1.34 17.51
CA LEU A 247 12.51 -1.54 16.11
C LEU A 247 14.02 -1.58 15.93
N GLU A 248 14.81 -1.26 16.96
CA GLU A 248 16.26 -1.02 16.89
C GLU A 248 17.04 -2.23 16.39
N ASN A 249 16.55 -3.44 16.68
CA ASN A 249 17.19 -4.70 16.31
C ASN A 249 16.70 -5.28 14.96
N LEU A 250 15.77 -4.61 14.28
CA LEU A 250 15.20 -5.08 13.01
C LEU A 250 16.09 -4.69 11.83
N ASN A 251 17.28 -5.29 11.78
CA ASN A 251 18.35 -4.97 10.82
C ASN A 251 17.97 -5.22 9.33
N ASN A 252 16.86 -5.91 9.08
CA ASN A 252 16.33 -6.11 7.73
C ASN A 252 15.22 -5.12 7.35
N LEU A 253 14.73 -4.29 8.28
CA LEU A 253 13.64 -3.38 8.03
C LEU A 253 14.11 -2.25 7.11
N ARG A 254 13.48 -2.13 5.94
CA ARG A 254 13.82 -1.13 4.91
C ARG A 254 12.75 -0.04 4.79
N ASN A 255 11.50 -0.43 4.97
CA ASN A 255 10.34 0.43 4.72
C ASN A 255 9.47 0.53 5.97
N ILE A 256 9.22 1.76 6.42
CA ILE A 256 8.32 2.02 7.54
C ILE A 256 7.31 3.13 7.21
N ILE A 257 6.04 2.83 7.46
CA ILE A 257 4.91 3.76 7.30
C ILE A 257 4.29 4.02 8.67
N LEU A 258 4.41 5.25 9.16
CA LEU A 258 3.91 5.72 10.45
C LEU A 258 3.04 6.98 10.30
N GLU A 259 2.43 7.14 9.12
CA GLU A 259 1.56 8.26 8.77
C GLU A 259 0.34 8.33 9.69
N ASN A 260 -0.15 9.54 9.97
CA ASN A 260 -1.35 9.77 10.80
C ASN A 260 -1.25 9.07 12.16
N ASN A 261 -0.22 9.41 12.91
CA ASN A 261 -0.03 8.98 14.31
C ASN A 261 0.13 10.24 15.20
N MET A 262 0.64 10.08 16.41
CA MET A 262 0.88 11.17 17.36
C MET A 262 2.36 11.30 17.72
N ILE A 263 3.25 10.93 16.80
CA ILE A 263 4.69 10.88 17.04
C ILE A 263 5.25 12.30 17.17
N GLU A 264 5.99 12.56 18.24
CA GLU A 264 6.58 13.88 18.51
C GLU A 264 8.06 13.97 18.15
N LYS A 265 8.76 12.83 18.11
CA LYS A 265 10.20 12.74 17.83
C LYS A 265 10.52 11.57 16.92
N ILE A 266 11.51 11.78 16.07
CA ILE A 266 12.14 10.72 15.29
C ILE A 266 13.18 10.08 16.20
N GLU A 267 13.01 8.83 16.58
CA GLU A 267 13.95 8.09 17.43
C GLU A 267 13.80 6.58 17.18
N ASN A 268 14.78 5.80 17.65
CA ASN A 268 14.71 4.32 17.72
C ASN A 268 14.41 3.62 16.37
N LEU A 269 14.86 4.22 15.27
CA LEU A 269 14.78 3.63 13.94
C LEU A 269 16.01 2.76 13.66
N PRO A 270 15.87 1.58 13.03
CA PRO A 270 17.00 0.74 12.66
C PRO A 270 17.81 1.40 11.54
N THR A 271 19.13 1.17 11.52
CA THR A 271 20.07 1.79 10.56
C THR A 271 19.89 1.31 9.11
N SER A 272 19.14 0.22 8.93
CA SER A 272 18.83 -0.37 7.64
C SER A 272 17.77 0.37 6.83
N ILE A 273 17.08 1.33 7.43
CA ILE A 273 15.94 2.00 6.81
C ILE A 273 16.33 2.76 5.55
N GLU A 274 15.54 2.59 4.49
CA GLU A 274 15.67 3.27 3.21
C GLU A 274 14.50 4.23 2.94
N PHE A 275 13.30 3.91 3.42
CA PHE A 275 12.09 4.70 3.17
C PHE A 275 11.28 4.90 4.45
N ILE A 276 11.04 6.16 4.82
CA ILE A 276 10.26 6.55 5.99
C ILE A 276 9.11 7.46 5.57
N THR A 277 7.89 7.14 6.01
CA THR A 277 6.77 8.08 5.96
C THR A 277 6.22 8.37 7.35
N LEU A 278 6.25 9.64 7.73
CA LEU A 278 5.88 10.20 9.04
C LEU A 278 4.95 11.42 8.88
N HIS A 279 4.27 11.54 7.74
CA HIS A 279 3.38 12.67 7.55
C HIS A 279 2.17 12.63 8.49
N ASN A 280 1.59 13.80 8.78
CA ASN A 280 0.48 13.95 9.74
C ASN A 280 0.86 13.38 11.12
N ASN A 281 1.94 13.90 11.71
CA ASN A 281 2.37 13.61 13.08
C ASN A 281 2.56 14.94 13.83
N LYS A 282 3.22 14.91 14.98
CA LYS A 282 3.50 16.09 15.83
C LYS A 282 4.99 16.43 15.89
N ILE A 283 5.78 15.97 14.92
CA ILE A 283 7.24 16.12 14.92
C ILE A 283 7.60 17.60 14.78
N SER A 284 8.47 18.08 15.65
CA SER A 284 8.89 19.49 15.66
C SER A 284 10.33 19.73 15.18
N LYS A 285 11.13 18.67 15.13
CA LYS A 285 12.55 18.71 14.74
C LYS A 285 12.91 17.50 13.90
N ILE A 286 13.80 17.71 12.95
CA ILE A 286 14.50 16.64 12.26
C ILE A 286 15.69 16.28 13.14
N GLU A 287 15.70 15.09 13.73
CA GLU A 287 16.74 14.65 14.67
C GLU A 287 16.92 13.12 14.59
N ASN A 288 18.04 12.62 15.11
CA ASN A 288 18.36 11.19 15.19
C ASN A 288 18.39 10.44 13.84
N LEU A 289 18.72 11.15 12.75
CA LEU A 289 18.86 10.55 11.42
C LEU A 289 20.32 10.23 11.04
N ASP A 290 21.29 10.58 11.90
CA ASP A 290 22.72 10.49 11.62
C ASP A 290 23.20 9.09 11.21
N LYS A 291 22.58 8.06 11.79
CA LYS A 291 22.93 6.66 11.52
C LYS A 291 22.19 6.08 10.32
N LEU A 292 21.18 6.76 9.77
CA LEU A 292 20.35 6.27 8.67
C LEU A 292 20.98 6.60 7.31
N THR A 293 22.22 6.15 7.09
CA THR A 293 22.99 6.46 5.89
C THR A 293 22.41 5.84 4.61
N ASN A 294 21.55 4.83 4.75
CA ASN A 294 20.83 4.19 3.64
C ASN A 294 19.55 4.93 3.24
N LEU A 295 19.14 5.98 3.97
CA LEU A 295 17.89 6.69 3.75
C LEU A 295 17.83 7.31 2.35
N ARG A 296 16.81 6.95 1.59
CA ARG A 296 16.54 7.41 0.20
C ARG A 296 15.32 8.30 0.12
N GLN A 297 14.31 8.06 0.95
CA GLN A 297 13.10 8.87 1.00
C GLN A 297 12.72 9.20 2.44
N LEU A 298 12.44 10.48 2.68
CA LEU A 298 11.93 10.99 3.95
C LEU A 298 10.68 11.85 3.70
N VAL A 299 9.54 11.38 4.20
CA VAL A 299 8.25 12.08 4.10
C VAL A 299 7.82 12.58 5.47
N LEU A 300 7.84 13.91 5.67
CA LEU A 300 7.54 14.61 6.92
C LEU A 300 6.47 15.70 6.75
N ASN A 301 5.64 15.59 5.71
CA ASN A 301 4.57 16.55 5.45
C ASN A 301 3.62 16.69 6.65
N ASN A 302 2.99 17.85 6.84
CA ASN A 302 2.00 18.08 7.89
C ASN A 302 2.53 17.75 9.29
N ASN A 303 3.60 18.44 9.69
CA ASN A 303 4.23 18.35 11.01
C ASN A 303 4.45 19.76 11.56
N ASN A 304 5.22 19.90 12.64
CA ASN A 304 5.54 21.17 13.30
C ASN A 304 7.00 21.60 13.09
N ILE A 305 7.66 21.13 12.02
CA ILE A 305 9.10 21.34 11.79
C ILE A 305 9.35 22.79 11.40
N SER A 306 10.28 23.46 12.09
CA SER A 306 10.62 24.86 11.79
C SER A 306 11.92 25.06 11.02
N LYS A 307 12.77 24.04 10.94
CA LYS A 307 14.11 24.12 10.34
C LYS A 307 14.47 22.80 9.64
N ILE A 308 15.26 22.92 8.59
CA ILE A 308 15.93 21.79 7.95
C ILE A 308 17.29 21.64 8.64
N GLU A 309 17.51 20.51 9.31
CA GLU A 309 18.73 20.24 10.09
C GLU A 309 18.95 18.72 10.22
N ASN A 310 20.16 18.31 10.60
CA ASN A 310 20.49 16.91 10.91
C ASN A 310 20.23 15.93 9.75
N LEU A 311 20.53 16.36 8.52
CA LEU A 311 20.43 15.55 7.30
C LEU A 311 21.78 15.32 6.62
N GLU A 312 22.87 15.85 7.18
CA GLU A 312 24.20 15.91 6.57
C GLU A 312 24.78 14.51 6.27
N ASN A 313 24.38 13.51 7.06
CA ASN A 313 24.82 12.11 6.91
C ASN A 313 23.94 11.29 5.95
N ASN A 314 22.74 11.77 5.60
CA ASN A 314 21.80 11.07 4.72
C ASN A 314 22.12 11.38 3.24
N ILE A 315 23.37 11.14 2.83
CA ILE A 315 23.91 11.48 1.50
C ILE A 315 23.20 10.76 0.35
N ASN A 316 22.50 9.66 0.63
CA ASN A 316 21.74 8.87 -0.33
C ASN A 316 20.29 9.35 -0.51
N LEU A 317 19.88 10.40 0.22
CA LEU A 317 18.53 10.95 0.15
C LEU A 317 18.24 11.49 -1.25
N LYS A 318 17.14 10.99 -1.84
CA LYS A 318 16.65 11.37 -3.17
C LYS A 318 15.37 12.19 -3.07
N ASP A 319 14.49 11.81 -2.17
CA ASP A 319 13.16 12.41 -2.10
C ASP A 319 12.89 12.92 -0.68
N LEU A 320 12.72 14.24 -0.56
CA LEU A 320 12.50 14.94 0.70
C LEU A 320 11.20 15.74 0.63
N PHE A 321 10.21 15.33 1.43
CA PHE A 321 8.89 15.95 1.47
C PHE A 321 8.66 16.57 2.84
N LEU A 322 8.51 17.89 2.88
CA LEU A 322 8.42 18.73 4.08
C LEU A 322 7.25 19.73 3.98
N SER A 323 6.25 19.46 3.15
CA SER A 323 5.11 20.33 2.96
C SER A 323 4.28 20.53 4.23
N ASN A 324 3.59 21.67 4.36
CA ASN A 324 2.76 22.01 5.51
C ASN A 324 3.52 21.87 6.84
N ASN A 325 4.58 22.67 6.98
CA ASN A 325 5.41 22.80 8.17
C ASN A 325 5.60 24.30 8.49
N LYS A 326 6.57 24.65 9.32
CA LYS A 326 6.87 26.02 9.75
C LYS A 326 8.26 26.48 9.30
N ILE A 327 8.76 25.90 8.21
CA ILE A 327 10.12 26.14 7.70
C ILE A 327 10.19 27.54 7.10
N LYS A 328 11.21 28.31 7.49
CA LYS A 328 11.43 29.68 7.00
C LYS A 328 12.56 29.80 5.99
N LYS A 329 13.50 28.85 5.99
CA LYS A 329 14.70 28.88 5.17
C LYS A 329 15.03 27.49 4.67
N ILE A 330 15.57 27.44 3.46
CA ILE A 330 16.22 26.26 2.93
C ILE A 330 17.67 26.33 3.41
N GLU A 331 18.09 25.37 4.22
CA GLU A 331 19.44 25.34 4.79
C GLU A 331 19.86 23.88 5.01
N LYS A 332 21.16 23.65 5.19
CA LYS A 332 21.72 22.34 5.58
C LYS A 332 21.45 21.19 4.61
N LEU A 333 21.34 21.48 3.32
CA LEU A 333 21.17 20.47 2.25
C LEU A 333 22.42 20.28 1.37
N ASP A 334 23.53 20.94 1.69
CA ASP A 334 24.77 20.95 0.89
C ASP A 334 25.38 19.55 0.66
N LYS A 335 25.15 18.64 1.61
CA LYS A 335 25.63 17.24 1.55
C LYS A 335 24.66 16.30 0.82
N ASN A 336 23.39 16.66 0.72
CA ASN A 336 22.35 15.84 0.10
C ASN A 336 22.29 16.07 -1.43
N VAL A 337 23.45 15.95 -2.09
CA VAL A 337 23.63 16.23 -3.53
C VAL A 337 22.82 15.30 -4.44
N ASN A 338 22.31 14.20 -3.90
CA ASN A 338 21.51 13.20 -4.60
C ASN A 338 20.00 13.49 -4.58
N ILE A 339 19.55 14.54 -3.89
CA ILE A 339 18.13 14.93 -3.88
C ILE A 339 17.69 15.22 -5.31
N ARG A 340 16.58 14.59 -5.71
CA ARG A 340 15.88 14.73 -6.99
C ARG A 340 14.57 15.46 -6.79
N TRP A 341 13.85 15.16 -5.72
CA TRP A 341 12.58 15.78 -5.38
C TRP A 341 12.66 16.46 -4.02
N LEU A 342 12.47 17.78 -4.02
CA LEU A 342 12.35 18.59 -2.81
C LEU A 342 10.99 19.28 -2.80
N VAL A 343 10.14 18.86 -1.86
CA VAL A 343 8.76 19.34 -1.76
C VAL A 343 8.59 20.12 -0.45
N LEU A 344 8.40 21.42 -0.56
CA LEU A 344 8.38 22.41 0.53
C LEU A 344 7.11 23.28 0.51
N ASN A 345 6.06 22.83 -0.17
CA ASN A 345 4.77 23.56 -0.23
C ASN A 345 4.23 23.93 1.17
N ASP A 346 3.47 25.00 1.27
CA ASP A 346 2.76 25.39 2.50
C ASP A 346 3.73 25.58 3.68
N ASN A 347 4.75 26.42 3.49
CA ASN A 347 5.73 26.78 4.51
C ASN A 347 5.85 28.33 4.59
N MET A 348 6.89 28.83 5.24
CA MET A 348 7.15 30.26 5.41
C MET A 348 8.45 30.68 4.72
N ILE A 349 8.83 30.00 3.63
CA ILE A 349 10.11 30.24 2.94
C ILE A 349 10.04 31.54 2.15
N GLU A 350 11.02 32.41 2.37
CA GLU A 350 11.07 33.74 1.75
C GLU A 350 11.99 33.81 0.53
N LYS A 351 12.97 32.89 0.45
CA LYS A 351 13.98 32.85 -0.61
C LYS A 351 14.37 31.42 -0.97
N ILE A 352 14.73 31.23 -2.23
CA ILE A 352 15.46 30.05 -2.68
C ILE A 352 16.94 30.32 -2.39
N GLU A 353 17.54 29.56 -1.48
CA GLU A 353 18.93 29.70 -1.05
C GLU A 353 19.50 28.33 -0.64
N ASN A 354 20.83 28.21 -0.58
CA ASN A 354 21.54 27.00 -0.13
C ASN A 354 21.17 25.71 -0.91
N LEU A 355 20.96 25.83 -2.22
CA LEU A 355 20.69 24.71 -3.13
C LEU A 355 21.77 24.53 -4.22
N ASP A 356 22.83 25.33 -4.22
CA ASP A 356 23.87 25.33 -5.28
C ASP A 356 24.59 23.97 -5.42
N LYS A 357 24.59 23.14 -4.37
CA LYS A 357 25.14 21.78 -4.39
C LYS A 357 24.15 20.71 -4.83
N ASN A 358 22.84 20.98 -4.83
CA ASN A 358 21.79 20.02 -5.18
C ASN A 358 21.59 19.91 -6.70
N ILE A 359 22.68 19.73 -7.44
CA ILE A 359 22.73 19.71 -8.92
C ILE A 359 21.89 18.59 -9.56
N ASN A 360 21.47 17.59 -8.78
CA ASN A 360 20.60 16.50 -9.23
C ASN A 360 19.10 16.78 -9.04
N LEU A 361 18.74 17.92 -8.45
CA LEU A 361 17.37 18.31 -8.20
C LEU A 361 16.62 18.44 -9.53
N SER A 362 15.56 17.66 -9.70
CA SER A 362 14.74 17.64 -10.90
C SER A 362 13.37 18.30 -10.69
N THR A 363 12.85 18.24 -9.47
CA THR A 363 11.60 18.88 -9.08
C THR A 363 11.77 19.62 -7.76
N LEU A 364 11.40 20.90 -7.76
CA LEU A 364 11.32 21.76 -6.60
C LEU A 364 9.88 22.28 -6.46
N GLU A 365 9.20 21.94 -5.36
CA GLU A 365 7.89 22.49 -5.06
C GLU A 365 7.95 23.45 -3.87
N LEU A 366 7.50 24.68 -4.08
CA LEU A 366 7.52 25.81 -3.16
C LEU A 366 6.17 26.55 -3.17
N LYS A 367 5.07 25.84 -3.46
CA LYS A 367 3.72 26.42 -3.46
C LYS A 367 3.39 27.02 -2.10
N ASN A 368 2.55 28.06 -2.06
CA ASN A 368 2.02 28.64 -0.82
C ASN A 368 3.12 28.95 0.21
N ASN A 369 4.14 29.69 -0.24
CA ASN A 369 5.24 30.17 0.60
C ASN A 369 5.25 31.72 0.61
N ARG A 370 6.38 32.33 0.93
CA ARG A 370 6.54 33.79 1.00
C ARG A 370 7.58 34.31 0.01
N LEU A 371 7.81 33.57 -1.08
CA LEU A 371 8.81 33.95 -2.09
C LEU A 371 8.41 35.27 -2.75
N ARG A 372 9.36 36.19 -2.83
CA ARG A 372 9.22 37.44 -3.61
C ARG A 372 9.86 37.35 -4.99
N LYS A 373 10.82 36.47 -5.17
CA LYS A 373 11.56 36.31 -6.42
C LYS A 373 11.90 34.84 -6.63
N ILE A 374 12.02 34.44 -7.88
CA ILE A 374 12.73 33.22 -8.26
C ILE A 374 14.15 33.65 -8.65
N GLU A 375 15.14 33.20 -7.88
CA GLU A 375 16.57 33.48 -8.06
C GLU A 375 17.38 32.31 -7.44
N ASN A 376 18.68 32.28 -7.66
CA ASN A 376 19.61 31.25 -7.14
C ASN A 376 19.32 29.82 -7.63
N ILE A 377 18.84 29.67 -8.87
CA ILE A 377 18.53 28.36 -9.48
C ILE A 377 19.44 27.99 -10.66
N ASN A 378 20.39 28.85 -11.02
CA ASN A 378 21.30 28.67 -12.16
C ASN A 378 22.16 27.40 -12.08
N GLU A 379 22.56 26.97 -10.88
CA GLU A 379 23.34 25.74 -10.70
C GLU A 379 22.50 24.46 -10.74
N LEU A 380 21.17 24.57 -10.69
CA LEU A 380 20.23 23.43 -10.68
C LEU A 380 20.01 22.89 -12.10
N ARG A 381 21.07 22.44 -12.76
CA ARG A 381 21.10 22.09 -14.19
C ARG A 381 20.16 20.95 -14.60
N LYS A 382 19.73 20.12 -13.64
CA LYS A 382 18.75 19.04 -13.88
C LYS A 382 17.32 19.43 -13.52
N LEU A 383 17.07 20.65 -13.06
CA LEU A 383 15.76 21.12 -12.65
C LEU A 383 14.84 21.20 -13.87
N ARG A 384 13.76 20.44 -13.83
CA ARG A 384 12.75 20.34 -14.89
C ARG A 384 11.44 20.97 -14.49
N TYR A 385 11.11 20.94 -13.20
CA TYR A 385 9.86 21.45 -12.68
C TYR A 385 10.10 22.31 -11.44
N LEU A 386 9.64 23.55 -11.49
CA LEU A 386 9.56 24.46 -10.35
C LEU A 386 8.12 24.89 -10.17
N PHE A 387 7.52 24.45 -9.06
CA PHE A 387 6.15 24.83 -8.71
C PHE A 387 6.19 25.88 -7.62
N ALA A 388 5.72 27.10 -7.88
CA ALA A 388 5.79 28.22 -6.96
C ALA A 388 4.48 29.04 -6.93
N GLU A 389 3.35 28.38 -7.15
CA GLU A 389 2.03 28.98 -7.04
C GLU A 389 1.75 29.53 -5.63
N GLY A 390 0.91 30.57 -5.52
CA GLY A 390 0.48 31.09 -4.21
C GLY A 390 1.59 31.76 -3.40
N ASN A 391 2.51 32.46 -4.07
CA ASN A 391 3.59 33.22 -3.44
C ASN A 391 3.40 34.74 -3.67
N PHE A 392 4.43 35.55 -3.41
CA PHE A 392 4.45 37.00 -3.66
C PHE A 392 5.45 37.36 -4.77
N ILE A 393 5.62 36.49 -5.77
CA ILE A 393 6.68 36.61 -6.76
C ILE A 393 6.46 37.81 -7.67
N GLU A 394 7.41 38.74 -7.68
CA GLU A 394 7.41 39.96 -8.51
C GLU A 394 8.44 39.89 -9.64
N ASP A 395 9.38 38.94 -9.60
CA ASP A 395 10.49 38.83 -10.53
C ASP A 395 11.01 37.38 -10.65
N ILE A 396 11.51 37.02 -11.83
CA ILE A 396 12.10 35.70 -12.12
C ILE A 396 13.45 35.92 -12.82
N LYS A 397 14.51 35.43 -12.18
CA LYS A 397 15.90 35.50 -12.63
C LYS A 397 16.52 34.11 -12.68
N ASP A 398 17.75 34.05 -13.18
CA ASP A 398 18.59 32.83 -13.16
C ASP A 398 18.00 31.64 -13.93
N VAL A 399 17.10 31.91 -14.87
CA VAL A 399 16.48 30.93 -15.77
C VAL A 399 17.18 30.83 -17.13
N GLU A 400 18.13 31.72 -17.41
CA GLU A 400 18.86 31.77 -18.66
C GLU A 400 19.73 30.51 -18.82
N GLY A 401 19.64 29.84 -19.97
CA GLY A 401 20.39 28.61 -20.25
C GLY A 401 19.76 27.31 -19.75
N MET A 402 18.64 27.37 -19.02
CA MET A 402 17.88 26.17 -18.63
C MET A 402 17.17 25.54 -19.85
N GLN A 403 17.20 24.20 -19.96
CA GLN A 403 16.59 23.45 -21.07
C GLN A 403 15.37 22.65 -20.60
N SER A 404 14.24 22.74 -21.33
CA SER A 404 13.02 21.97 -21.05
C SER A 404 12.53 22.10 -19.60
N PHE A 405 12.44 23.34 -19.14
CA PHE A 405 12.11 23.72 -17.77
C PHE A 405 10.70 24.32 -17.70
N VAL A 406 9.89 23.84 -16.75
CA VAL A 406 8.53 24.31 -16.51
C VAL A 406 8.50 25.03 -15.17
N ILE A 407 8.02 26.27 -15.17
CA ILE A 407 7.72 27.03 -13.96
C ILE A 407 6.23 27.32 -13.91
N THR A 408 5.59 27.00 -12.79
CA THR A 408 4.22 27.40 -12.52
C THR A 408 4.19 28.44 -11.41
N VAL A 409 3.63 29.63 -11.69
CA VAL A 409 3.61 30.79 -10.76
C VAL A 409 2.22 31.41 -10.67
N SER A 410 1.17 30.61 -10.80
CA SER A 410 -0.21 31.05 -10.56
C SER A 410 -0.33 31.75 -9.20
N GLU A 411 -1.26 32.71 -9.07
CA GLU A 411 -1.53 33.38 -7.79
C GLU A 411 -0.28 34.07 -7.19
N ASN A 412 0.39 34.91 -8.00
CA ASN A 412 1.57 35.69 -7.63
C ASN A 412 1.43 37.17 -8.05
N LEU A 413 2.48 37.97 -7.85
CA LEU A 413 2.52 39.42 -8.13
C LEU A 413 3.25 39.78 -9.44
N LEU A 414 3.46 38.82 -10.33
CA LEU A 414 4.22 39.02 -11.57
C LEU A 414 3.38 39.81 -12.58
N SER A 415 3.89 40.95 -13.05
CA SER A 415 3.20 41.77 -14.06
C SER A 415 3.23 41.13 -15.44
N GLU A 416 2.23 41.44 -16.26
CA GLU A 416 2.13 40.89 -17.62
C GLU A 416 3.31 41.29 -18.51
N ASP A 417 3.80 42.52 -18.38
CA ASP A 417 4.96 43.00 -19.13
C ASP A 417 6.23 42.24 -18.75
N LYS A 418 6.46 42.00 -17.45
CA LYS A 418 7.57 41.16 -16.98
C LYS A 418 7.44 39.73 -17.49
N THR A 419 6.24 39.15 -17.43
CA THR A 419 5.97 37.82 -18.00
C THR A 419 6.37 37.74 -19.47
N LYS A 420 5.94 38.72 -20.29
CA LYS A 420 6.29 38.78 -21.72
C LYS A 420 7.79 38.92 -21.94
N GLU A 421 8.46 39.75 -21.14
CA GLU A 421 9.90 39.93 -21.21
C GLU A 421 10.67 38.63 -20.91
N ILE A 422 10.31 37.95 -19.81
CA ILE A 422 10.92 36.68 -19.39
C ILE A 422 10.74 35.61 -20.48
N MET A 423 9.53 35.47 -21.00
CA MET A 423 9.22 34.52 -22.07
C MET A 423 9.95 34.82 -23.38
N LYS A 424 10.13 36.11 -23.72
CA LYS A 424 10.88 36.53 -24.93
C LYS A 424 12.37 36.16 -24.83
N LYS A 425 12.97 36.29 -23.65
CA LYS A 425 14.38 35.93 -23.39
C LYS A 425 14.61 34.42 -23.31
N ASN A 426 13.59 33.64 -22.93
CA ASN A 426 13.72 32.21 -22.62
C ASN A 426 12.76 31.35 -23.46
N LYS A 427 13.09 31.10 -24.73
CA LYS A 427 12.21 30.36 -25.67
C LYS A 427 11.86 28.93 -25.24
N TRP A 428 12.67 28.32 -24.37
CA TRP A 428 12.48 26.95 -23.87
C TRP A 428 11.68 26.87 -22.58
N LEU A 429 11.48 28.01 -21.91
CA LEU A 429 10.78 28.10 -20.64
C LEU A 429 9.28 27.99 -20.89
N ARG A 430 8.63 27.05 -20.19
CA ARG A 430 7.17 27.02 -20.10
C ARG A 430 6.76 27.66 -18.79
N LEU A 431 6.25 28.90 -18.88
CA LEU A 431 5.73 29.63 -17.73
C LEU A 431 4.19 29.53 -17.71
N GLU A 432 3.64 28.88 -16.69
CA GLU A 432 2.19 28.76 -16.52
C GLU A 432 1.68 29.74 -15.46
N ILE A 433 0.79 30.63 -15.88
CA ILE A 433 0.13 31.60 -15.02
C ILE A 433 -1.38 31.39 -15.17
N LYS A 434 -2.02 30.80 -14.16
CA LYS A 434 -3.48 30.88 -14.05
C LYS A 434 -3.80 32.17 -13.29
N LYS A 435 -4.29 33.18 -14.01
CA LYS A 435 -4.96 34.33 -13.39
C LYS A 435 -6.32 33.85 -12.87
N ASN A 436 -6.58 33.97 -11.57
CA ASN A 436 -7.95 33.86 -11.08
C ASN A 436 -8.74 35.01 -11.69
N LYS A 437 -9.87 34.68 -12.32
CA LYS A 437 -10.82 35.64 -12.91
C LYS A 437 -11.45 36.51 -11.83
#